data_AF-A0A950YRY8-F1
#
_entry.id   AF-A0A950YRY8-F1
#
_cell.length_a   1.000
_cell.length_b   1.000
_cell.length_c   1.000
_cell.angle_alpha   90.00
_cell.angle_beta   90.00
_cell.angle_gamma   90.00
#
_symmetry.space_group_name_H-M   'P 1'
#
loop_
_entity.id
_entity.type
_entity.pdbx_description
1 polymer ?
#
loop_
_entity_poly.entity_id
_entity_poly.type
_entity_poly.pdbx_seq_one_letter_code
_entity_poly.pdbx_strand_id
1 'polypeptide(L)'
;MEALWRFWRPRIATLGCAVSLALAAGLALAPTAGAATRGFRVVNLTGATWRLYGANCNRDGGGCFEGRPDDGAPLAPGLSQGYQLVYYFFANDHVTALYYVSNDRISVDMNVNGFGESHSTCTVTGNYRCDAGGDTITLLDPPGTVHKIPSGQGQAQGAVLKQLCVEVTAAKCTFRPSTQTQVDSPSHAVGNALINSTDEAQSYSVSVSDTVKESNSVNISITVKFKLTAFGQELENSITASYGHIWETSHAFTQTVNVKCPVYHRCQIFATQPMFRTTGNFTLTMGNTTWHLDDVSFLTPNPNGTGAYQVTSEPVKRTTQATMARSVGVAARGVRVVRRSDHYAVPPAVDARPTADARLRDASLKLVAGARDDRDLISVTPVQPANRLVYPVDDVDVRVWADGHRVAARRIARLVFDHSKRLAVRFPAPAPAGSKLCVTVLATAPHAIPGHLRTCTVDSQSKR
;
A
#
# COMPACT_ATOMS: atom_id res chain seq x y z
N MET A 1 2.66 70.02 -0.43
CA MET A 1 1.44 69.48 0.20
C MET A 1 1.53 67.97 0.02
N GLU A 2 2.21 67.27 0.94
CA GLU A 2 1.58 66.58 2.11
C GLU A 2 0.61 65.49 1.63
N ALA A 3 0.62 64.21 2.05
CA ALA A 3 1.18 63.48 3.19
C ALA A 3 1.13 61.96 2.85
N LEU A 4 2.15 61.14 3.17
CA LEU A 4 2.22 60.16 4.29
C LEU A 4 1.11 59.08 4.28
N TRP A 5 1.31 57.75 4.37
CA TRP A 5 2.06 56.85 5.28
C TRP A 5 2.11 55.43 4.64
N ARG A 6 3.18 54.61 4.60
CA ARG A 6 4.02 53.88 5.60
C ARG A 6 3.43 52.57 6.20
N PHE A 7 4.28 51.52 6.14
CA PHE A 7 4.30 50.20 6.84
C PHE A 7 3.29 49.14 6.37
N TRP A 8 3.60 47.84 6.16
CA TRP A 8 4.48 46.91 6.88
C TRP A 8 4.75 45.66 5.97
N ARG A 9 5.99 45.17 5.87
CA ARG A 9 6.32 43.84 5.31
C ARG A 9 6.73 42.92 6.45
N PRO A 10 6.29 41.64 6.45
CA PRO A 10 7.17 40.55 6.87
C PRO A 10 7.38 39.51 5.77
N ARG A 11 8.53 38.87 5.88
CA ARG A 11 9.19 37.96 4.95
C ARG A 11 8.39 36.68 4.74
N ILE A 12 8.16 36.29 3.48
CA ILE A 12 7.80 34.91 3.11
C ILE A 12 9.11 34.12 3.08
N ALA A 13 9.33 33.30 4.10
CA ALA A 13 10.29 32.20 4.07
C ALA A 13 9.51 30.92 3.76
N THR A 14 9.49 30.51 2.49
CA THR A 14 9.00 29.20 2.07
C THR A 14 10.19 28.26 1.92
N LEU A 15 10.41 27.43 2.94
CA LEU A 15 11.31 26.28 2.91
C LEU A 15 10.49 25.08 3.38
N GLY A 16 10.30 24.10 2.50
CA GLY A 16 9.49 22.91 2.77
C GLY A 16 9.22 22.11 1.51
N CYS A 17 10.28 21.54 0.93
CA CYS A 17 10.19 20.54 -0.13
C CYS A 17 9.44 19.30 0.38
N ALA A 18 8.22 19.06 -0.11
CA ALA A 18 7.60 17.74 -0.09
C ALA A 18 7.98 17.04 -1.41
N VAL A 19 9.00 16.20 -1.35
CA VAL A 19 9.35 15.28 -2.46
C VAL A 19 8.35 14.13 -2.43
N SER A 20 7.29 14.25 -3.24
CA SER A 20 6.37 13.15 -3.51
C SER A 20 6.98 12.26 -4.60
N LEU A 21 7.63 11.17 -4.20
CA LEU A 21 8.06 10.10 -5.13
C LEU A 21 6.83 9.26 -5.51
N ALA A 22 6.14 9.65 -6.58
CA ALA A 22 5.12 8.82 -7.22
C ALA A 22 5.80 7.96 -8.30
N LEU A 23 6.22 6.73 -7.96
CA LEU A 23 6.45 5.69 -8.98
C LEU A 23 5.10 5.10 -9.38
N ALA A 24 4.48 5.70 -10.39
CA ALA A 24 3.45 5.02 -11.16
C ALA A 24 4.15 4.04 -12.10
N ALA A 25 4.10 2.74 -11.78
CA ALA A 25 4.42 1.69 -12.73
C ALA A 25 3.34 1.68 -13.82
N GLY A 26 3.51 2.53 -14.82
CA GLY A 26 2.69 2.52 -16.03
C GLY A 26 3.05 1.29 -16.84
N LEU A 27 2.20 0.26 -16.78
CA LEU A 27 2.07 -0.69 -17.90
C LEU A 27 1.57 0.12 -19.10
N ALA A 28 2.51 0.66 -19.88
CA ALA A 28 2.23 1.28 -21.15
C ALA A 28 1.68 0.19 -22.07
N LEU A 29 0.36 0.09 -22.17
CA LEU A 29 -0.28 -0.66 -23.24
C LEU A 29 0.20 -0.03 -24.56
N ALA A 30 0.92 -0.81 -25.36
CA ALA A 30 1.33 -0.36 -26.68
C ALA A 30 0.07 0.07 -27.46
N PRO A 31 0.06 1.26 -28.07
CA PRO A 31 -1.06 1.68 -28.91
C PRO A 31 -1.29 0.63 -30.01
N THR A 32 -2.55 0.38 -30.36
CA THR A 32 -2.93 -0.47 -31.50
C THR A 32 -2.32 0.14 -32.75
N ALA A 33 -1.25 -0.49 -33.25
CA ALA A 33 -0.54 -0.07 -34.45
C ALA A 33 -1.53 0.05 -35.61
N GLY A 34 -1.62 1.24 -36.22
CA GLY A 34 -2.20 1.35 -37.55
C GLY A 34 -1.40 0.45 -38.51
N ALA A 35 -2.04 -0.07 -39.57
CA ALA A 35 -1.38 -0.95 -40.56
C ALA A 35 -0.12 -0.33 -41.23
N ALA A 36 0.17 0.94 -40.95
CA ALA A 36 1.31 1.69 -41.45
C ALA A 36 2.38 1.98 -40.39
N THR A 37 2.47 1.27 -39.26
CA THR A 37 3.57 1.47 -38.29
C THR A 37 4.40 0.22 -38.04
N ARG A 38 5.64 0.45 -37.58
CA ARG A 38 6.62 -0.57 -37.20
C ARG A 38 7.09 -0.29 -35.78
N GLY A 39 6.93 -1.29 -34.93
CA GLY A 39 7.36 -1.23 -33.55
C GLY A 39 8.84 -1.56 -33.44
N PHE A 40 9.57 -0.81 -32.61
CA PHE A 40 10.90 -1.16 -32.13
C PHE A 40 10.86 -1.24 -30.60
N ARG A 41 11.77 -2.02 -30.02
CA ARG A 41 11.90 -2.17 -28.58
C ARG A 41 13.33 -2.00 -28.14
N VAL A 42 13.56 -1.07 -27.22
CA VAL A 42 14.85 -0.93 -26.53
C VAL A 42 14.71 -1.56 -25.16
N VAL A 43 15.46 -2.64 -24.91
CA VAL A 43 15.45 -3.42 -23.67
C VAL A 43 16.72 -3.13 -22.89
N ASN A 44 16.59 -2.75 -21.63
CA ASN A 44 17.75 -2.55 -20.76
C ASN A 44 18.04 -3.82 -19.97
N LEU A 45 19.09 -4.55 -20.33
CA LEU A 45 19.62 -5.68 -19.57
C LEU A 45 20.90 -5.31 -18.80
N THR A 46 21.19 -4.02 -18.62
CA THR A 46 22.26 -3.53 -17.76
C THR A 46 21.79 -3.42 -16.31
N GLY A 47 22.73 -3.34 -15.36
CA GLY A 47 22.44 -3.03 -13.97
C GLY A 47 22.22 -1.56 -13.66
N ALA A 48 22.34 -0.68 -14.66
CA ALA A 48 22.15 0.75 -14.50
C ALA A 48 20.83 1.23 -15.10
N THR A 49 20.28 2.32 -14.54
CA THR A 49 19.11 3.00 -15.10
C THR A 49 19.55 3.97 -16.19
N TRP A 50 19.19 3.70 -17.43
CA TRP A 50 19.43 4.61 -18.55
C TRP A 50 18.37 5.69 -18.60
N ARG A 51 18.70 6.86 -19.12
CA ARG A 51 17.73 7.93 -19.40
C ARG A 51 17.72 8.25 -20.88
N LEU A 52 16.54 8.26 -21.48
CA LEU A 52 16.37 8.77 -22.85
C LEU A 52 16.65 10.28 -22.83
N TYR A 53 17.65 10.75 -23.54
CA TYR A 53 17.93 12.18 -23.68
C TYR A 53 17.07 12.83 -24.75
N GLY A 54 16.90 12.12 -25.87
CA GLY A 54 16.14 12.60 -27.02
C GLY A 54 16.03 11.52 -28.08
N ALA A 55 15.03 11.64 -28.94
CA ALA A 55 14.91 10.83 -30.14
C ALA A 55 14.63 11.73 -31.33
N ASN A 56 15.59 11.81 -32.26
CA ASN A 56 15.51 12.66 -33.43
C ASN A 56 15.12 11.83 -34.63
N CYS A 57 14.13 12.30 -35.40
CA CYS A 57 13.90 11.76 -36.74
C CYS A 57 14.60 12.61 -37.78
N ASN A 58 15.26 11.97 -38.73
CA ASN A 58 15.86 12.62 -39.89
C ASN A 58 14.96 12.41 -41.12
N ARG A 59 13.81 13.08 -41.15
CA ARG A 59 12.93 13.15 -42.33
C ARG A 59 12.63 14.60 -42.63
N ASP A 60 12.80 14.97 -43.89
CA ASP A 60 12.43 16.30 -44.39
C ASP A 60 10.90 16.49 -44.30
N GLY A 61 10.45 17.25 -43.30
CA GLY A 61 9.08 17.80 -43.24
C GLY A 61 7.98 16.93 -42.62
N GLY A 62 8.28 15.85 -41.89
CA GLY A 62 7.27 15.03 -41.22
C GLY A 62 7.72 14.38 -39.92
N GLY A 63 6.80 14.19 -38.96
CA GLY A 63 7.06 13.44 -37.73
C GLY A 63 7.03 11.93 -37.98
N CYS A 64 8.09 11.24 -37.61
CA CYS A 64 8.26 9.80 -37.91
C CYS A 64 7.78 8.88 -36.80
N PHE A 65 7.29 9.44 -35.69
CA PHE A 65 6.80 8.68 -34.56
C PHE A 65 5.28 8.74 -34.50
N GLU A 66 4.65 7.57 -34.39
CA GLU A 66 3.28 7.44 -33.90
C GLU A 66 3.26 7.35 -32.36
N GLY A 67 4.34 6.83 -31.77
CA GLY A 67 4.51 6.76 -30.31
C GLY A 67 5.96 6.54 -29.92
N ARG A 68 6.41 7.20 -28.85
CA ARG A 68 7.74 7.02 -28.25
C ARG A 68 7.71 7.40 -26.77
N PRO A 69 8.72 7.00 -25.97
CA PRO A 69 8.88 7.51 -24.61
C PRO A 69 9.21 9.01 -24.62
N ASP A 70 8.82 9.69 -23.54
CA ASP A 70 9.16 11.11 -23.31
C ASP A 70 10.66 11.30 -23.09
N ASP A 71 11.16 12.48 -23.48
CA ASP A 71 12.54 12.86 -23.21
C ASP A 71 12.75 12.98 -21.69
N GLY A 72 13.83 12.37 -21.21
CA GLY A 72 14.15 12.20 -19.79
C GLY A 72 13.59 10.91 -19.16
N ALA A 73 12.77 10.13 -19.89
CA ALA A 73 12.16 8.91 -19.36
C ALA A 73 13.23 7.89 -18.90
N PRO A 74 13.16 7.39 -17.66
CA PRO A 74 14.07 6.37 -17.18
C PRO A 74 13.74 5.00 -17.78
N LEU A 75 14.77 4.26 -18.13
CA LEU A 75 14.71 2.86 -18.55
C LEU A 75 15.37 2.00 -17.46
N ALA A 76 14.51 1.49 -16.56
CA ALA A 76 14.78 0.51 -15.50
C ALA A 76 15.71 -0.64 -15.94
N PRO A 77 16.66 -1.19 -15.14
CA PRO A 77 17.14 -2.55 -15.37
C PRO A 77 15.98 -3.53 -15.54
N GLY A 78 16.01 -4.29 -16.62
CA GLY A 78 15.01 -5.28 -16.99
C GLY A 78 13.76 -4.74 -17.69
N LEU A 79 13.62 -3.42 -17.81
CA LEU A 79 12.49 -2.81 -18.51
C LEU A 79 12.78 -2.62 -20.01
N SER A 80 11.70 -2.39 -20.75
CA SER A 80 11.78 -2.04 -22.17
C SER A 80 10.97 -0.78 -22.49
N GLN A 81 11.46 0.00 -23.43
CA GLN A 81 10.75 1.12 -24.04
C GLN A 81 10.39 0.79 -25.49
N GLY A 82 9.14 1.08 -25.87
CA GLY A 82 8.64 0.87 -27.22
C GLY A 82 8.68 2.15 -28.04
N TYR A 83 9.05 2.03 -29.30
CA TYR A 83 8.99 3.07 -30.32
C TYR A 83 8.07 2.59 -31.44
N GLN A 84 7.22 3.46 -31.97
CA GLN A 84 6.37 3.18 -33.11
C GLN A 84 6.73 4.16 -34.21
N LEU A 85 7.41 3.66 -35.23
CA LEU A 85 7.81 4.43 -36.40
C LEU A 85 6.72 4.33 -37.46
N VAL A 86 6.40 5.47 -38.08
CA VAL A 86 5.48 5.49 -39.22
C VAL A 86 6.22 4.97 -40.45
N TYR A 87 5.63 3.97 -41.10
CA TYR A 87 6.10 3.41 -42.35
C TYR A 87 5.46 4.11 -43.54
N TYR A 88 6.29 4.54 -44.47
CA TYR A 88 5.86 5.12 -45.73
C TYR A 88 6.41 4.32 -46.89
N PHE A 89 5.53 3.87 -47.77
CA PHE A 89 5.91 3.15 -48.98
C PHE A 89 6.84 4.02 -49.84
N PHE A 90 7.96 3.45 -50.28
CA PHE A 90 9.05 4.13 -51.02
C PHE A 90 9.85 5.21 -50.29
N ALA A 91 9.71 5.36 -48.97
CA ALA A 91 10.57 6.24 -48.18
C ALA A 91 11.35 5.44 -47.13
N ASN A 92 12.56 5.90 -46.82
CA ASN A 92 13.35 5.36 -45.71
C ASN A 92 13.21 6.31 -44.53
N ASP A 93 12.71 5.81 -43.42
CA ASP A 93 12.58 6.56 -42.18
C ASP A 93 13.67 6.16 -41.22
N HIS A 94 14.45 7.14 -40.77
CA HIS A 94 15.58 6.93 -39.87
C HIS A 94 15.41 7.74 -38.59
N VAL A 95 15.49 7.05 -37.47
CA VAL A 95 15.39 7.62 -36.13
C VAL A 95 16.64 7.28 -35.34
N THR A 96 17.16 8.27 -34.62
CA THR A 96 18.24 8.07 -33.66
C THR A 96 17.76 8.44 -32.25
N ALA A 97 17.71 7.46 -31.35
CA ALA A 97 17.43 7.64 -29.93
C ALA A 97 18.74 7.63 -29.12
N LEU A 98 18.92 8.61 -28.24
CA LEU A 98 20.13 8.77 -27.43
C LEU A 98 19.84 8.46 -25.96
N TYR A 99 20.54 7.49 -25.41
CA TYR A 99 20.46 7.10 -24.00
C TYR A 99 21.75 7.46 -23.27
N TYR A 100 21.62 7.90 -22.01
CA TYR A 100 22.76 8.22 -21.14
C TYR A 100 22.67 7.52 -19.79
N VAL A 101 23.85 7.18 -19.26
CA VAL A 101 24.07 6.76 -17.89
C VAL A 101 25.38 7.34 -17.38
N SER A 102 25.33 8.23 -16.39
CA SER A 102 26.49 9.06 -15.99
C SER A 102 27.16 9.74 -17.20
N ASN A 103 28.37 9.30 -17.58
CA ASN A 103 29.16 9.85 -18.70
C ASN A 103 29.11 8.98 -19.95
N ASP A 104 28.51 7.78 -19.87
CA ASP A 104 28.41 6.85 -20.98
C ASP A 104 27.14 7.11 -21.79
N ARG A 105 27.21 6.81 -23.09
CA ARG A 105 26.14 7.10 -24.04
C ARG A 105 25.92 5.93 -24.99
N ILE A 106 24.66 5.62 -25.29
CA ILE A 106 24.28 4.71 -26.37
C ILE A 106 23.42 5.46 -27.37
N SER A 107 23.80 5.39 -28.64
CA SER A 107 22.98 5.79 -29.78
C SER A 107 22.29 4.55 -30.32
N VAL A 108 20.97 4.59 -30.41
CA VAL A 108 20.14 3.54 -30.99
C VAL A 108 19.53 4.08 -32.27
N ASP A 109 19.89 3.48 -33.39
CA ASP A 109 19.45 3.87 -34.72
C ASP A 109 18.42 2.86 -35.21
N MET A 110 17.20 3.34 -35.51
CA MET A 110 16.04 2.55 -35.92
C MET A 110 15.62 3.02 -37.31
N ASN A 111 15.50 2.09 -38.24
CA ASN A 111 15.21 2.37 -39.64
C ASN A 111 14.09 1.47 -40.16
N VAL A 112 13.11 2.06 -40.83
CA VAL A 112 12.13 1.34 -41.64
C VAL A 112 12.36 1.72 -43.10
N ASN A 113 12.70 0.74 -43.93
CA ASN A 113 12.94 1.00 -45.35
C ASN A 113 11.63 1.12 -46.14
N GLY A 114 11.72 1.56 -47.40
CA GLY A 114 10.57 1.76 -48.28
C GLY A 114 9.75 0.51 -48.63
N PHE A 115 10.21 -0.68 -48.23
CA PHE A 115 9.50 -1.96 -48.35
C PHE A 115 8.90 -2.44 -47.01
N GLY A 116 9.11 -1.68 -45.93
CA GLY A 116 8.57 -1.95 -44.61
C GLY A 116 9.41 -2.92 -43.78
N GLU A 117 10.65 -3.19 -44.19
CA GLU A 117 11.61 -3.96 -43.41
C GLU A 117 12.20 -3.07 -42.32
N SER A 118 12.36 -3.65 -41.12
CA SER A 118 12.87 -2.95 -39.95
C SER A 118 14.32 -3.34 -39.70
N HIS A 119 15.18 -2.35 -39.58
CA HIS A 119 16.59 -2.51 -39.26
C HIS A 119 16.92 -1.65 -38.05
N SER A 120 17.73 -2.19 -37.14
CA SER A 120 18.28 -1.44 -36.04
C SER A 120 19.78 -1.61 -35.98
N THR A 121 20.47 -0.55 -35.55
CA THR A 121 21.89 -0.58 -35.19
C THR A 121 22.07 0.21 -33.90
N CYS A 122 23.21 0.05 -33.25
CA CYS A 122 23.53 0.88 -32.11
C CYS A 122 25.03 1.10 -31.97
N THR A 123 25.37 2.27 -31.44
CA THR A 123 26.75 2.68 -31.18
C THR A 123 26.89 3.06 -29.71
N VAL A 124 27.91 2.52 -29.05
CA VAL A 124 28.17 2.77 -27.63
C VAL A 124 29.42 3.63 -27.47
N THR A 125 29.34 4.62 -26.59
CA THR A 125 30.49 5.35 -26.04
C THR A 125 30.63 4.95 -24.57
N GLY A 126 31.71 4.25 -24.23
CA GLY A 126 31.94 3.69 -22.89
C GLY A 126 32.25 2.20 -22.90
N ASN A 127 32.11 1.57 -21.74
CA ASN A 127 32.38 0.12 -21.56
C ASN A 127 31.16 -0.77 -21.82
N TYR A 128 29.97 -0.19 -21.90
CA TYR A 128 28.74 -0.92 -22.17
C TYR A 128 28.75 -1.54 -23.57
N ARG A 129 27.85 -2.49 -23.78
CA ARG A 129 27.60 -3.10 -25.08
C ARG A 129 26.15 -2.87 -25.49
N CYS A 130 25.92 -2.95 -26.78
CA CYS A 130 24.58 -2.96 -27.32
C CYS A 130 24.53 -3.99 -28.44
N ASP A 131 23.42 -4.73 -28.48
CA ASP A 131 23.11 -5.69 -29.52
C ASP A 131 21.82 -5.27 -30.21
N ALA A 132 21.83 -5.21 -31.54
CA ALA A 132 20.70 -4.76 -32.35
C ALA A 132 20.30 -5.88 -33.31
N GLY A 133 19.09 -6.41 -33.12
CA GLY A 133 18.55 -7.52 -33.89
C GLY A 133 17.15 -7.21 -34.38
N GLY A 134 17.03 -6.85 -35.66
CA GLY A 134 15.74 -6.53 -36.28
C GLY A 134 15.07 -5.32 -35.63
N ASP A 135 13.96 -5.55 -34.94
CA ASP A 135 13.19 -4.53 -34.23
C ASP A 135 13.58 -4.38 -32.74
N THR A 136 14.46 -5.24 -32.23
CA THR A 136 14.81 -5.29 -30.81
C THR A 136 16.26 -4.89 -30.61
N ILE A 137 16.46 -3.91 -29.73
CA ILE A 137 17.77 -3.40 -29.34
C ILE A 137 17.96 -3.66 -27.86
N THR A 138 19.07 -4.29 -27.50
CA THR A 138 19.37 -4.72 -26.14
C THR A 138 20.60 -3.99 -25.60
N LEU A 139 20.44 -3.28 -24.49
CA LEU A 139 21.53 -2.62 -23.78
C LEU A 139 22.14 -3.62 -22.78
N LEU A 140 23.47 -3.78 -22.83
CA LEU A 140 24.20 -4.80 -22.07
C LEU A 140 25.36 -4.18 -21.29
N ASP A 141 25.60 -4.70 -20.10
CA ASP A 141 26.83 -4.40 -19.37
C ASP A 141 28.05 -5.03 -20.07
N PRO A 142 29.28 -4.58 -19.71
CA PRO A 142 30.49 -5.31 -20.06
C PRO A 142 30.37 -6.80 -19.69
N PRO A 143 30.88 -7.72 -20.52
CA PRO A 143 30.90 -9.15 -20.20
C PRO A 143 31.55 -9.42 -18.84
N GLY A 144 30.90 -10.22 -18.00
CA GLY A 144 31.41 -10.59 -16.68
C GLY A 144 31.17 -9.54 -15.59
N THR A 145 30.21 -8.63 -15.79
CA THR A 145 29.83 -7.66 -14.75
C THR A 145 29.15 -8.37 -13.58
N VAL A 146 29.66 -8.13 -12.37
CA VAL A 146 29.14 -8.74 -11.15
C VAL A 146 28.82 -7.68 -10.11
N HIS A 147 27.56 -7.62 -9.68
CA HIS A 147 27.12 -6.80 -8.55
C HIS A 147 26.98 -7.67 -7.31
N LYS A 148 27.73 -7.35 -6.25
CA LYS A 148 27.62 -8.03 -4.96
C LYS A 148 26.88 -7.15 -3.97
N ILE A 149 25.80 -7.67 -3.41
CA ILE A 149 25.04 -7.03 -2.34
C ILE A 149 25.24 -7.87 -1.08
N PRO A 150 26.15 -7.44 -0.20
CA PRO A 150 26.53 -8.24 0.96
C PRO A 150 25.38 -8.35 1.95
N SER A 151 25.55 -9.25 2.90
CA SER A 151 24.63 -9.43 4.01
C SER A 151 24.48 -8.15 4.86
N GLY A 152 23.34 -8.05 5.54
CA GLY A 152 22.98 -6.85 6.32
C GLY A 152 22.37 -5.70 5.49
N GLN A 153 22.37 -5.78 4.16
CA GLN A 153 21.73 -4.80 3.27
C GLN A 153 20.32 -5.22 2.82
N GLY A 154 19.48 -5.67 3.77
CA GLY A 154 18.17 -6.27 3.46
C GLY A 154 17.27 -5.40 2.57
N GLN A 155 17.32 -4.08 2.69
CA GLN A 155 16.56 -3.18 1.82
C GLN A 155 17.05 -3.18 0.36
N ALA A 156 18.37 -3.15 0.13
CA ALA A 156 18.96 -3.17 -1.20
C ALA A 156 18.76 -4.54 -1.86
N GLN A 157 18.96 -5.62 -1.10
CA GLN A 157 18.65 -6.99 -1.53
C GLN A 157 17.18 -7.10 -1.97
N GLY A 158 16.26 -6.49 -1.22
CA GLY A 158 14.83 -6.51 -1.53
C GLY A 158 14.43 -5.72 -2.74
N ALA A 159 15.04 -4.56 -2.93
CA ALA A 159 14.82 -3.77 -4.13
C ALA A 159 15.24 -4.55 -5.39
N VAL A 160 16.42 -5.19 -5.36
CA VAL A 160 16.91 -5.97 -6.50
C VAL A 160 16.07 -7.22 -6.76
N LEU A 161 15.72 -7.98 -5.73
CA LEU A 161 14.83 -9.15 -5.86
C LEU A 161 13.46 -8.76 -6.41
N LYS A 162 12.88 -7.65 -5.91
CA LYS A 162 11.61 -7.11 -6.39
C LYS A 162 11.67 -6.75 -7.86
N GLN A 163 12.66 -5.96 -8.22
CA GLN A 163 12.78 -5.45 -9.57
C GLN A 163 13.09 -6.58 -10.57
N LEU A 164 14.10 -7.39 -10.30
CA LEU A 164 14.63 -8.31 -11.31
C LEU A 164 13.89 -9.64 -11.37
N CYS A 165 13.37 -10.15 -10.25
CA CYS A 165 12.76 -11.48 -10.24
C CYS A 165 11.24 -11.49 -10.24
N VAL A 166 10.61 -10.35 -9.94
CA VAL A 166 9.15 -10.28 -9.79
C VAL A 166 8.53 -9.30 -10.75
N GLU A 167 9.07 -8.09 -10.87
CA GLU A 167 8.56 -7.11 -11.82
C GLU A 167 9.01 -7.39 -13.25
N VAL A 168 10.19 -7.99 -13.41
CA VAL A 168 10.82 -8.29 -14.69
C VAL A 168 10.92 -9.80 -14.89
N THR A 169 10.68 -10.27 -16.12
CA THR A 169 10.82 -11.70 -16.50
C THR A 169 12.13 -12.02 -17.22
N ALA A 170 12.93 -11.02 -17.56
CA ALA A 170 14.19 -11.18 -18.29
C ALA A 170 15.36 -11.69 -17.43
N ALA A 171 15.27 -11.60 -16.10
CA ALA A 171 16.30 -12.12 -15.21
C ALA A 171 15.99 -13.56 -14.78
N LYS A 172 17.01 -14.41 -14.77
CA LYS A 172 16.94 -15.74 -14.14
C LYS A 172 17.42 -15.62 -12.71
N CYS A 173 16.55 -15.95 -11.75
CA CYS A 173 16.85 -15.88 -10.32
C CYS A 173 16.96 -17.27 -9.72
N THR A 174 18.07 -17.56 -9.05
CA THR A 174 18.31 -18.85 -8.39
C THR A 174 18.63 -18.63 -6.93
N PHE A 175 18.00 -19.41 -6.05
CA PHE A 175 18.30 -19.42 -4.63
C PHE A 175 19.06 -20.70 -4.28
N ARG A 176 20.15 -20.56 -3.53
CA ARG A 176 20.90 -21.68 -2.98
C ARG A 176 20.88 -21.59 -1.46
N PRO A 177 20.08 -22.43 -0.76
CA PRO A 177 20.12 -22.47 0.69
C PRO A 177 21.51 -22.91 1.17
N SER A 178 21.98 -22.29 2.26
CA SER A 178 23.28 -22.56 2.87
C SER A 178 23.15 -23.16 4.26
N THR A 179 22.26 -22.61 5.09
CA THR A 179 22.03 -23.06 6.46
C THR A 179 20.56 -23.01 6.83
N GLN A 180 20.16 -23.88 7.75
CA GLN A 180 18.87 -23.81 8.41
C GLN A 180 19.07 -23.98 9.92
N THR A 181 18.44 -23.12 10.70
CA THR A 181 18.48 -23.16 12.17
C THR A 181 17.07 -23.04 12.72
N GLN A 182 16.82 -23.66 13.87
CA GLN A 182 15.59 -23.40 14.62
C GLN A 182 15.78 -22.13 15.45
N VAL A 183 14.82 -21.22 15.35
CA VAL A 183 14.79 -19.97 16.11
C VAL A 183 13.38 -19.72 16.59
N ASP A 184 13.27 -18.89 17.61
CA ASP A 184 11.99 -18.44 18.11
C ASP A 184 11.56 -17.14 17.42
N SER A 185 10.25 -17.00 17.21
CA SER A 185 9.67 -15.73 16.78
C SER A 185 9.89 -14.65 17.84
N PRO A 186 9.84 -13.35 17.48
CA PRO A 186 9.74 -12.30 18.49
C PRO A 186 8.53 -12.55 19.40
N SER A 187 8.73 -12.36 20.71
CA SER A 187 7.65 -12.45 21.68
C SER A 187 6.62 -11.36 21.43
N HIS A 188 5.34 -11.73 21.41
CA HIS A 188 4.26 -10.79 21.17
C HIS A 188 3.01 -11.13 21.99
N ALA A 189 2.20 -10.12 22.28
CA ALA A 189 0.98 -10.28 23.06
C ALA A 189 -0.10 -11.01 22.24
N VAL A 190 -0.67 -12.07 22.81
CA VAL A 190 -1.76 -12.83 22.22
C VAL A 190 -3.04 -12.66 23.03
N GLY A 191 -4.14 -12.35 22.33
CA GLY A 191 -5.42 -12.07 22.97
C GLY A 191 -5.44 -10.79 23.81
N ASN A 192 -6.57 -10.56 24.47
CA ASN A 192 -6.76 -9.41 25.36
C ASN A 192 -6.14 -9.69 26.74
N ALA A 193 -5.56 -8.65 27.35
CA ALA A 193 -5.18 -8.71 28.74
C ALA A 193 -6.40 -8.96 29.63
N LEU A 194 -6.30 -9.86 30.60
CA LEU A 194 -7.25 -9.90 31.70
C LEU A 194 -6.88 -8.83 32.71
N ILE A 195 -7.87 -8.11 33.21
CA ILE A 195 -7.71 -7.22 34.36
C ILE A 195 -8.51 -7.82 35.50
N ASN A 196 -7.81 -8.32 36.52
CA ASN A 196 -8.45 -8.77 37.75
C ASN A 196 -8.57 -7.59 38.71
N SER A 197 -9.80 -7.12 38.91
CA SER A 197 -10.11 -6.00 39.82
C SER A 197 -10.77 -6.45 41.13
N THR A 198 -10.76 -7.76 41.43
CA THR A 198 -11.37 -8.30 42.65
C THR A 198 -10.36 -8.50 43.76
N ASP A 199 -10.85 -8.64 45.00
CA ASP A 199 -10.05 -8.97 46.19
C ASP A 199 -9.60 -10.44 46.24
N GLU A 200 -10.00 -11.23 45.24
CA GLU A 200 -9.64 -12.63 45.09
C GLU A 200 -8.89 -12.88 43.77
N ALA A 201 -7.94 -13.81 43.79
CA ALA A 201 -7.22 -14.21 42.59
C ALA A 201 -8.17 -14.96 41.64
N GLN A 202 -8.14 -14.60 40.37
CA GLN A 202 -8.98 -15.23 39.35
C GLN A 202 -8.13 -16.21 38.53
N SER A 203 -8.63 -17.43 38.34
CA SER A 203 -8.02 -18.43 37.46
C SER A 203 -8.94 -18.72 36.30
N TYR A 204 -8.41 -18.73 35.09
CA TYR A 204 -9.17 -18.98 33.86
C TYR A 204 -8.32 -19.75 32.86
N SER A 205 -8.97 -20.64 32.13
CA SER A 205 -8.33 -21.41 31.05
C SER A 205 -8.71 -20.78 29.72
N VAL A 206 -7.71 -20.43 28.90
CA VAL A 206 -7.91 -19.82 27.58
C VAL A 206 -7.30 -20.72 26.52
N SER A 207 -8.11 -21.13 25.55
CA SER A 207 -7.59 -21.69 24.30
C SER A 207 -7.06 -20.54 23.44
N VAL A 208 -5.75 -20.48 23.30
CA VAL A 208 -5.06 -19.49 22.47
C VAL A 208 -4.81 -20.09 21.10
N SER A 209 -5.09 -19.33 20.05
CA SER A 209 -4.70 -19.64 18.67
C SER A 209 -3.87 -18.49 18.15
N ASP A 210 -2.61 -18.78 17.82
CA ASP A 210 -1.64 -17.82 17.31
C ASP A 210 -1.21 -18.23 15.91
N THR A 211 -1.48 -17.38 14.91
CA THR A 211 -1.14 -17.65 13.52
C THR A 211 0.08 -16.85 13.11
N VAL A 212 1.20 -17.54 12.94
CA VAL A 212 2.45 -16.94 12.47
C VAL A 212 2.60 -17.21 10.98
N LYS A 213 3.10 -16.19 10.27
CA LYS A 213 3.37 -16.22 8.85
C LYS A 213 4.86 -16.19 8.59
N GLU A 214 5.23 -16.65 7.40
CA GLU A 214 6.59 -16.48 6.90
C GLU A 214 7.03 -15.01 6.90
N SER A 215 8.31 -14.77 7.16
CA SER A 215 8.96 -13.46 7.06
C SER A 215 10.39 -13.59 6.53
N ASN A 216 11.08 -12.48 6.26
CA ASN A 216 12.42 -12.50 5.69
C ASN A 216 13.29 -11.34 6.20
N SER A 217 14.62 -11.47 6.10
CA SER A 217 15.58 -10.41 6.45
C SER A 217 15.60 -9.27 5.44
N VAL A 218 15.05 -9.53 4.26
CA VAL A 218 14.83 -8.55 3.24
C VAL A 218 13.68 -7.68 3.72
N ASN A 219 13.98 -6.57 4.42
CA ASN A 219 13.00 -5.69 5.06
C ASN A 219 12.10 -4.99 4.01
N ILE A 220 11.28 -5.78 3.30
CA ILE A 220 10.27 -5.37 2.35
C ILE A 220 9.06 -5.01 3.19
N SER A 221 9.20 -4.01 4.05
CA SER A 221 8.09 -3.33 4.73
C SER A 221 7.32 -2.43 3.76
N ILE A 222 7.40 -2.68 2.45
CA ILE A 222 6.59 -2.00 1.46
C ILE A 222 5.27 -2.77 1.43
N THR A 223 4.20 -2.08 1.79
CA THR A 223 2.76 -2.41 1.85
C THR A 223 2.20 -3.24 0.68
N VAL A 224 3.00 -3.53 -0.35
CA VAL A 224 2.70 -4.51 -1.38
C VAL A 224 3.05 -5.88 -0.81
N LYS A 225 2.03 -6.70 -0.55
CA LYS A 225 2.16 -8.12 -0.18
C LYS A 225 3.05 -8.83 -1.20
N PHE A 226 4.35 -8.79 -0.96
CA PHE A 226 5.34 -9.50 -1.73
C PHE A 226 5.18 -10.96 -1.32
N LYS A 227 4.26 -11.66 -1.99
CA LYS A 227 4.09 -13.07 -1.71
C LYS A 227 5.39 -13.73 -2.13
N LEU A 228 6.03 -14.44 -1.22
CA LEU A 228 7.12 -15.36 -1.56
C LEU A 228 6.69 -16.38 -2.62
N THR A 229 5.37 -16.54 -2.83
CA THR A 229 4.79 -17.26 -3.97
C THR A 229 5.26 -16.76 -5.35
N ALA A 230 5.72 -15.51 -5.49
CA ALA A 230 6.32 -15.03 -6.74
C ALA A 230 7.63 -15.76 -7.07
N PHE A 231 8.33 -16.23 -6.04
CA PHE A 231 9.46 -17.16 -6.12
C PHE A 231 9.05 -18.62 -5.87
N GLY A 232 7.76 -18.83 -5.56
CA GLY A 232 7.29 -19.85 -4.63
C GLY A 232 7.74 -21.24 -4.97
N GLN A 233 7.50 -21.70 -6.19
CA GLN A 233 7.79 -23.10 -6.51
C GLN A 233 9.29 -23.41 -6.52
N GLU A 234 10.13 -22.56 -7.12
CA GLU A 234 11.57 -22.84 -7.18
C GLU A 234 12.24 -22.69 -5.81
N LEU A 235 11.85 -21.65 -5.06
CA LEU A 235 12.35 -21.41 -3.71
C LEU A 235 11.91 -22.53 -2.75
N GLU A 236 10.62 -22.83 -2.71
CA GLU A 236 10.04 -23.89 -1.88
C GLU A 236 10.65 -25.24 -2.23
N ASN A 237 10.78 -25.57 -3.53
CA ASN A 237 11.41 -26.82 -3.96
C ASN A 237 12.88 -26.87 -3.56
N SER A 238 13.63 -25.78 -3.69
CA SER A 238 15.06 -25.75 -3.32
C SER A 238 15.26 -26.00 -1.83
N ILE A 239 14.40 -25.44 -0.98
CA ILE A 239 14.48 -25.57 0.47
C ILE A 239 13.97 -26.95 0.91
N THR A 240 12.85 -27.41 0.36
CA THR A 240 12.29 -28.74 0.60
C THR A 240 13.28 -29.82 0.17
N ALA A 241 13.92 -29.68 -0.99
CA ALA A 241 14.94 -30.61 -1.46
C ALA A 241 16.20 -30.61 -0.58
N SER A 242 16.57 -29.46 -0.01
CA SER A 242 17.81 -29.34 0.79
C SER A 242 17.64 -29.85 2.22
N TYR A 243 16.45 -29.72 2.82
CA TYR A 243 16.24 -29.98 4.24
C TYR A 243 15.09 -30.96 4.55
N GLY A 244 14.38 -31.47 3.54
CA GLY A 244 13.43 -32.56 3.68
C GLY A 244 12.11 -32.25 4.42
N HIS A 245 11.82 -30.98 4.72
CA HIS A 245 10.54 -30.56 5.31
C HIS A 245 9.76 -29.67 4.34
N ILE A 246 8.44 -29.63 4.53
CA ILE A 246 7.53 -28.83 3.72
C ILE A 246 7.68 -27.36 4.11
N TRP A 247 7.80 -26.49 3.10
CA TRP A 247 7.72 -25.04 3.31
C TRP A 247 6.30 -24.63 3.67
N GLU A 248 6.11 -24.10 4.87
CA GLU A 248 4.82 -23.53 5.30
C GLU A 248 4.85 -22.01 5.27
N THR A 249 3.90 -21.40 4.56
CA THR A 249 3.74 -19.94 4.49
C THR A 249 3.03 -19.38 5.73
N SER A 250 2.27 -20.22 6.44
CA SER A 250 1.52 -19.85 7.64
C SER A 250 1.17 -21.10 8.44
N HIS A 251 1.29 -21.01 9.77
CA HIS A 251 0.88 -22.07 10.69
C HIS A 251 0.13 -21.48 11.88
N ALA A 252 -0.93 -22.16 12.32
CA ALA A 252 -1.71 -21.77 13.49
C ALA A 252 -1.35 -22.66 14.69
N PHE A 253 -0.63 -22.10 15.65
CA PHE A 253 -0.28 -22.77 16.89
C PHE A 253 -1.43 -22.62 17.89
N THR A 254 -1.93 -23.76 18.39
CA THR A 254 -3.03 -23.77 19.38
C THR A 254 -2.57 -24.40 20.67
N GLN A 255 -2.87 -23.75 21.79
CA GLN A 255 -2.61 -24.28 23.12
C GLN A 255 -3.61 -23.74 24.14
N THR A 256 -4.01 -24.59 25.08
CA THR A 256 -4.79 -24.16 26.25
C THR A 256 -3.84 -23.69 27.35
N VAL A 257 -3.95 -22.43 27.73
CA VAL A 257 -3.12 -21.79 28.77
C VAL A 257 -3.98 -21.53 30.00
N ASN A 258 -3.54 -22.04 31.14
CA ASN A 258 -4.15 -21.73 32.43
C ASN A 258 -3.52 -20.45 32.99
N VAL A 259 -4.32 -19.41 33.11
CA VAL A 259 -3.87 -18.11 33.60
C VAL A 259 -4.41 -17.89 34.99
N LYS A 260 -3.49 -17.72 35.94
CA LYS A 260 -3.81 -17.28 37.31
C LYS A 260 -3.47 -15.81 37.44
N CYS A 261 -4.49 -14.96 37.49
CA CYS A 261 -4.30 -13.52 37.62
C CYS A 261 -4.45 -13.07 39.08
N PRO A 262 -3.38 -12.55 39.71
CA PRO A 262 -3.44 -12.07 41.08
C PRO A 262 -4.47 -10.96 41.27
N VAL A 263 -4.84 -10.71 42.53
CA VAL A 263 -5.69 -9.58 42.91
C VAL A 263 -5.12 -8.29 42.36
N TYR A 264 -5.96 -7.45 41.79
CA TYR A 264 -5.55 -6.12 41.33
C TYR A 264 -4.41 -6.10 40.30
N HIS A 265 -4.27 -7.16 39.50
CA HIS A 265 -3.26 -7.26 38.44
C HIS A 265 -3.89 -7.28 37.05
N ARG A 266 -3.12 -6.79 36.07
CA ARG A 266 -3.33 -7.02 34.65
C ARG A 266 -2.45 -8.17 34.22
N CYS A 267 -3.05 -9.20 33.64
CA CYS A 267 -2.36 -10.39 33.15
C CYS A 267 -2.44 -10.45 31.62
N GLN A 268 -1.28 -10.60 30.98
CA GLN A 268 -1.14 -10.68 29.53
C GLN A 268 -0.44 -11.99 29.17
N ILE A 269 -0.95 -12.66 28.14
CA ILE A 269 -0.29 -13.83 27.56
C ILE A 269 0.61 -13.32 26.44
N PHE A 270 1.87 -13.74 26.47
CA PHE A 270 2.86 -13.54 25.43
C PHE A 270 3.16 -14.88 24.77
N ALA A 271 3.18 -14.90 23.44
CA ALA A 271 3.51 -16.08 22.65
C ALA A 271 4.85 -15.92 21.95
N THR A 272 5.56 -17.02 21.85
CA THR A 272 6.82 -17.17 21.12
C THR A 272 6.71 -18.48 20.35
N GLN A 273 6.74 -18.41 19.02
CA GLN A 273 6.49 -19.57 18.17
C GLN A 273 7.80 -20.10 17.57
N PRO A 274 7.94 -21.43 17.46
CA PRO A 274 9.10 -22.04 16.83
C PRO A 274 9.08 -21.78 15.33
N MET A 275 10.21 -21.34 14.80
CA MET A 275 10.43 -21.02 13.39
C MET A 275 11.70 -21.70 12.87
N PHE A 276 11.73 -21.98 11.58
CA PHE A 276 12.95 -22.27 10.85
C PHE A 276 13.49 -20.99 10.23
N ARG A 277 14.74 -20.65 10.55
CA ARG A 277 15.52 -19.64 9.83
C ARG A 277 16.36 -20.33 8.77
N THR A 278 15.96 -20.18 7.52
CA THR A 278 16.73 -20.63 6.36
C THR A 278 17.52 -19.45 5.80
N THR A 279 18.83 -19.58 5.73
CA THR A 279 19.71 -18.57 5.11
C THR A 279 20.31 -19.16 3.84
N GLY A 280 20.51 -18.33 2.82
CA GLY A 280 21.11 -18.74 1.56
C GLY A 280 21.46 -17.55 0.68
N ASN A 281 22.01 -17.84 -0.50
CA ASN A 281 22.46 -16.83 -1.43
C ASN A 281 21.58 -16.83 -2.67
N PHE A 282 21.27 -15.63 -3.18
CA PHE A 282 20.67 -15.51 -4.52
C PHE A 282 21.76 -15.23 -5.55
N THR A 283 21.63 -15.91 -6.69
CA THR A 283 22.35 -15.56 -7.91
C THR A 283 21.32 -15.22 -8.98
N LEU A 284 21.33 -13.96 -9.40
CA LEU A 284 20.46 -13.45 -10.46
C LEU A 284 21.34 -13.20 -11.69
N THR A 285 20.86 -13.56 -12.86
CA THR A 285 21.56 -13.32 -14.13
C THR A 285 20.61 -12.63 -15.12
N MET A 286 21.07 -11.55 -15.73
CA MET A 286 20.34 -10.79 -16.75
C MET A 286 21.35 -10.24 -17.75
N GLY A 287 21.23 -10.63 -19.02
CA GLY A 287 22.23 -10.29 -20.03
C GLY A 287 23.64 -10.72 -19.61
N ASN A 288 24.57 -9.76 -19.58
CA ASN A 288 25.98 -9.97 -19.19
C ASN A 288 26.24 -9.79 -17.69
N THR A 289 25.19 -9.57 -16.91
CA THR A 289 25.28 -9.10 -15.53
C THR A 289 24.81 -10.17 -14.57
N THR A 290 25.59 -10.35 -13.50
CA THR A 290 25.25 -11.26 -12.41
C THR A 290 25.13 -10.49 -11.11
N TRP A 291 24.04 -10.69 -10.36
CA TRP A 291 23.89 -10.18 -9.00
C TRP A 291 24.03 -11.33 -8.01
N HIS A 292 24.93 -11.17 -7.05
CA HIS A 292 25.05 -12.04 -5.89
C HIS A 292 24.52 -11.32 -4.66
N LEU A 293 23.52 -11.90 -4.03
CA LEU A 293 22.97 -11.41 -2.77
C LEU A 293 23.31 -12.45 -1.71
N ASP A 294 24.13 -12.04 -0.75
CA ASP A 294 24.69 -12.94 0.26
C ASP A 294 23.83 -12.95 1.53
N ASP A 295 23.71 -14.12 2.14
CA ASP A 295 23.01 -14.40 3.41
C ASP A 295 21.60 -13.82 3.51
N VAL A 296 20.81 -13.99 2.44
CA VAL A 296 19.38 -13.71 2.46
C VAL A 296 18.71 -14.78 3.32
N SER A 297 17.95 -14.35 4.34
CA SER A 297 17.32 -15.26 5.28
C SER A 297 15.80 -15.15 5.27
N PHE A 298 15.15 -16.29 5.49
CA PHE A 298 13.71 -16.45 5.58
C PHE A 298 13.38 -17.16 6.88
N LEU A 299 12.30 -16.72 7.51
CA LEU A 299 11.71 -17.33 8.70
C LEU A 299 10.40 -17.99 8.28
N THR A 300 10.29 -19.30 8.44
CA THR A 300 9.05 -20.05 8.25
C THR A 300 8.59 -20.68 9.55
N PRO A 301 7.28 -20.82 9.80
CA PRO A 301 6.79 -21.56 10.95
C PRO A 301 7.31 -23.00 10.95
N ASN A 302 7.64 -23.53 12.13
CA ASN A 302 7.94 -24.94 12.32
C ASN A 302 6.68 -25.68 12.80
N PRO A 303 5.96 -26.42 11.93
CA PRO A 303 4.71 -27.10 12.31
C PRO A 303 4.91 -28.22 13.33
N ASN A 304 6.12 -28.76 13.43
CA ASN A 304 6.46 -29.82 14.39
C ASN A 304 6.90 -29.25 15.75
N GLY A 305 7.05 -27.93 15.86
CA GLY A 305 7.44 -27.27 17.10
C GLY A 305 6.24 -27.00 18.01
N THR A 306 6.51 -26.83 19.30
CA THR A 306 5.49 -26.39 20.28
C THR A 306 5.68 -24.92 20.60
N GLY A 307 4.61 -24.14 20.49
CA GLY A 307 4.61 -22.73 20.91
C GLY A 307 4.91 -22.57 22.39
N ALA A 308 5.68 -21.55 22.75
CA ALA A 308 5.91 -21.15 24.13
C ALA A 308 4.97 -20.01 24.50
N TYR A 309 4.21 -20.18 25.59
CA TYR A 309 3.30 -19.17 26.10
C TYR A 309 3.70 -18.79 27.52
N GLN A 310 3.93 -17.50 27.74
CA GLN A 310 4.27 -16.95 29.05
C GLN A 310 3.18 -16.00 29.50
N VAL A 311 2.76 -16.15 30.75
CA VAL A 311 1.84 -15.21 31.40
C VAL A 311 2.68 -14.23 32.19
N THR A 312 2.57 -12.95 31.86
CA THR A 312 3.11 -11.87 32.70
C THR A 312 1.98 -11.19 33.45
N SER A 313 2.26 -10.75 34.66
CA SER A 313 1.31 -9.98 35.46
C SER A 313 1.95 -8.67 35.92
N GLU A 314 1.17 -7.60 35.88
CA GLU A 314 1.59 -6.27 36.33
C GLU A 314 0.52 -5.69 37.25
N PRO A 315 0.89 -5.04 38.35
CA PRO A 315 -0.07 -4.42 39.25
C PRO A 315 -0.80 -3.26 38.58
N VAL A 316 -2.13 -3.20 38.73
CA VAL A 316 -2.95 -2.11 38.22
C VAL A 316 -2.77 -0.88 39.13
N LYS A 317 -2.49 0.29 38.54
CA LYS A 317 -2.36 1.54 39.30
C LYS A 317 -3.65 1.85 40.08
N ARG A 318 -3.52 2.29 41.35
CA ARG A 318 -4.63 2.58 42.28
C ARG A 318 -5.69 3.55 41.73
N THR A 319 -5.31 4.48 40.86
CA THR A 319 -6.23 5.42 40.19
C THR A 319 -7.25 4.69 39.30
N THR A 320 -6.89 3.56 38.71
CA THR A 320 -7.80 2.73 37.91
C THR A 320 -8.68 1.85 38.80
N GLN A 321 -8.15 1.35 39.92
CA GLN A 321 -8.91 0.58 40.92
C GLN A 321 -10.08 1.39 41.50
N ALA A 322 -9.85 2.65 41.87
CA ALA A 322 -10.88 3.53 42.42
C ALA A 322 -12.01 3.84 41.43
N THR A 323 -11.72 3.80 40.12
CA THR A 323 -12.72 4.05 39.07
C THR A 323 -13.60 2.80 38.83
N MET A 324 -13.03 1.60 38.94
CA MET A 324 -13.73 0.34 38.71
C MET A 324 -14.60 -0.10 39.90
N ALA A 325 -14.15 0.12 41.13
CA ALA A 325 -14.96 -0.12 42.33
C ALA A 325 -16.25 0.75 42.34
N ARG A 326 -16.19 1.94 41.72
CA ARG A 326 -17.31 2.88 41.67
C ARG A 326 -18.37 2.51 40.63
N SER A 327 -18.03 1.76 39.57
CA SER A 327 -18.98 1.34 38.53
C SER A 327 -19.87 0.16 38.91
N VAL A 328 -19.46 -0.69 39.86
CA VAL A 328 -20.28 -1.82 40.36
C VAL A 328 -21.29 -1.37 41.43
N GLY A 329 -21.06 -0.21 42.05
CA GLY A 329 -21.95 0.36 43.08
C GLY A 329 -23.16 1.16 42.59
N VAL A 330 -23.37 1.33 41.28
CA VAL A 330 -24.54 2.07 40.74
C VAL A 330 -25.66 1.09 40.39
N ALA A 331 -26.03 0.22 41.33
CA ALA A 331 -27.33 -0.41 41.30
C ALA A 331 -28.35 0.56 41.95
N ALA A 332 -29.21 1.12 41.10
CA ALA A 332 -30.52 1.65 41.45
C ALA A 332 -30.61 2.60 42.65
N ARG A 333 -30.37 3.90 42.43
CA ARG A 333 -31.15 4.97 43.07
C ARG A 333 -31.19 6.18 42.14
N GLY A 334 -32.42 6.60 41.82
CA GLY A 334 -32.76 7.49 40.72
C GLY A 334 -31.88 8.73 40.60
N VAL A 335 -31.24 8.89 39.46
CA VAL A 335 -30.54 10.12 39.09
C VAL A 335 -31.57 11.10 38.52
N ARG A 336 -31.96 12.07 39.37
CA ARG A 336 -32.70 13.26 38.97
C ARG A 336 -31.71 14.22 38.31
N VAL A 337 -31.88 14.50 37.02
CA VAL A 337 -31.05 15.48 36.29
C VAL A 337 -31.39 16.88 36.79
N VAL A 338 -30.48 17.49 37.56
CA VAL A 338 -30.51 18.91 37.89
C VAL A 338 -29.62 19.65 36.89
N ARG A 339 -30.21 20.57 36.12
CA ARG A 339 -29.45 21.57 35.36
C ARG A 339 -28.84 22.57 36.33
N ARG A 340 -27.52 22.74 36.30
CA ARG A 340 -26.86 24.00 36.68
C ARG A 340 -25.93 24.45 35.57
N SER A 341 -26.17 25.69 35.13
CA SER A 341 -25.17 26.59 34.58
C SER A 341 -23.96 26.60 35.50
N ASP A 342 -22.75 26.54 34.95
CA ASP A 342 -21.72 27.57 35.17
C ASP A 342 -20.46 27.25 34.35
N HIS A 343 -19.84 28.31 33.85
CA HIS A 343 -18.61 28.32 33.06
C HIS A 343 -17.39 27.93 33.90
N TYR A 344 -16.50 27.12 33.34
CA TYR A 344 -15.12 26.98 33.81
C TYR A 344 -14.14 27.14 32.65
N ALA A 345 -13.12 27.97 32.89
CA ALA A 345 -12.00 28.22 32.00
C ALA A 345 -11.00 27.04 32.02
N VAL A 346 -10.39 26.77 30.86
CA VAL A 346 -9.39 25.70 30.66
C VAL A 346 -7.97 26.31 30.72
N PRO A 347 -7.03 25.75 31.50
CA PRO A 347 -5.61 26.13 31.45
C PRO A 347 -4.87 25.47 30.28
N PRO A 348 -3.73 26.01 29.82
CA PRO A 348 -3.09 25.56 28.58
C PRO A 348 -2.39 24.20 28.72
N ALA A 349 -2.60 23.42 27.66
CA ALA A 349 -1.96 22.19 27.18
C ALA A 349 -0.85 21.53 28.03
N VAL A 350 -1.14 20.31 28.51
CA VAL A 350 -0.14 19.26 28.73
C VAL A 350 -0.16 18.36 27.50
N ASP A 351 1.04 18.16 26.93
CA ASP A 351 1.29 17.37 25.73
C ASP A 351 1.16 15.87 26.04
N ALA A 352 -0.03 15.32 25.80
CA ALA A 352 -0.30 13.89 25.91
C ALA A 352 -1.02 13.44 24.63
N ARG A 353 -0.34 12.66 23.79
CA ARG A 353 -0.94 12.01 22.61
C ARG A 353 -2.01 11.01 23.07
N PRO A 354 -3.31 11.21 22.78
CA PRO A 354 -4.32 10.21 23.04
C PRO A 354 -4.55 9.38 21.77
N THR A 355 -4.47 8.05 21.88
CA THR A 355 -5.06 7.13 20.89
C THR A 355 -6.59 7.25 20.97
N ALA A 356 -7.19 8.00 20.04
CA ALA A 356 -8.64 8.19 19.98
C ALA A 356 -9.29 7.16 19.03
N ASP A 357 -10.12 6.28 19.58
CA ASP A 357 -10.95 5.32 18.85
C ASP A 357 -12.23 6.06 18.36
N ALA A 358 -12.16 6.68 17.17
CA ALA A 358 -13.27 7.36 16.52
C ALA A 358 -14.12 6.36 15.72
N ARG A 359 -15.14 5.77 16.35
CA ARG A 359 -16.09 4.86 15.69
C ARG A 359 -17.29 5.63 15.17
N LEU A 360 -17.67 5.39 13.91
CA LEU A 360 -18.88 5.92 13.25
C LEU A 360 -20.22 5.37 13.80
N ARG A 361 -20.19 4.54 14.85
CA ARG A 361 -21.35 3.79 15.34
C ARG A 361 -22.49 4.65 15.88
N ASP A 362 -22.21 5.91 16.21
CA ASP A 362 -23.19 6.79 16.87
C ASP A 362 -23.82 7.83 15.91
N ALA A 363 -23.53 7.82 14.61
CA ALA A 363 -24.14 8.77 13.68
C ALA A 363 -25.58 8.38 13.30
N SER A 364 -26.48 9.37 13.23
CA SER A 364 -27.87 9.17 12.81
C SER A 364 -28.06 9.55 11.34
N LEU A 365 -28.48 8.60 10.52
CA LEU A 365 -28.88 8.83 9.13
C LEU A 365 -30.39 9.14 9.11
N LYS A 366 -30.77 10.29 8.54
CA LYS A 366 -32.17 10.59 8.24
C LYS A 366 -32.32 10.78 6.72
N LEU A 367 -33.11 9.92 6.09
CA LEU A 367 -33.63 10.21 4.75
C LEU A 367 -34.78 11.19 4.88
N VAL A 368 -34.75 12.25 4.07
CA VAL A 368 -35.85 13.21 3.97
C VAL A 368 -36.27 13.24 2.50
N ALA A 369 -37.37 12.56 2.18
CA ALA A 369 -37.97 12.65 0.85
C ALA A 369 -38.53 14.07 0.67
N GLY A 370 -38.05 14.78 -0.35
CA GLY A 370 -38.47 16.15 -0.67
C GLY A 370 -39.46 16.14 -1.82
N ALA A 371 -40.74 16.40 -1.55
CA ALA A 371 -41.83 16.28 -2.52
C ALA A 371 -41.91 17.40 -3.58
N ARG A 372 -40.82 18.14 -3.87
CA ARG A 372 -40.92 19.34 -4.73
C ARG A 372 -40.10 19.35 -6.04
N ASP A 373 -39.18 18.43 -6.30
CA ASP A 373 -38.31 18.51 -7.50
C ASP A 373 -37.78 17.16 -8.05
N ASP A 374 -38.53 16.03 -7.94
CA ASP A 374 -38.07 14.70 -8.42
C ASP A 374 -36.67 14.26 -7.91
N ARG A 375 -36.28 14.74 -6.73
CA ARG A 375 -34.96 14.47 -6.14
C ARG A 375 -35.07 14.15 -4.66
N ASP A 376 -34.57 12.99 -4.29
CA ASP A 376 -34.42 12.61 -2.89
C ASP A 376 -33.20 13.28 -2.25
N LEU A 377 -33.40 13.80 -1.04
CA LEU A 377 -32.36 14.41 -0.24
C LEU A 377 -32.00 13.49 0.93
N ILE A 378 -30.76 12.99 0.94
CA ILE A 378 -30.23 12.24 2.07
C ILE A 378 -29.47 13.22 2.98
N SER A 379 -29.91 13.35 4.23
CA SER A 379 -29.25 14.18 5.23
C SER A 379 -28.58 13.30 6.29
N VAL A 380 -27.26 13.30 6.33
CA VAL A 380 -26.50 12.65 7.41
C VAL A 380 -26.32 13.64 8.56
N THR A 381 -26.78 13.28 9.76
CA THR A 381 -26.57 14.11 10.97
C THR A 381 -25.70 13.36 11.96
N PRO A 382 -24.46 13.80 12.22
CA PRO A 382 -23.65 13.21 13.28
C PRO A 382 -24.32 13.47 14.63
N VAL A 383 -24.46 12.44 15.47
CA VAL A 383 -24.82 12.63 16.88
C VAL A 383 -23.51 12.92 17.62
N GLN A 384 -23.37 14.14 18.14
CA GLN A 384 -22.19 14.52 18.91
C GLN A 384 -22.42 14.30 20.41
N PRO A 385 -21.63 13.47 21.10
CA PRO A 385 -21.43 13.65 22.53
C PRO A 385 -20.54 14.89 22.75
N ALA A 386 -20.86 15.72 23.74
CA ALA A 386 -20.39 17.10 23.88
C ALA A 386 -18.86 17.32 23.98
N ASN A 387 -18.02 16.27 24.09
CA ASN A 387 -16.60 16.38 24.45
C ASN A 387 -15.64 15.53 23.58
N ARG A 388 -15.78 15.48 22.25
CA ARG A 388 -14.83 14.75 21.37
C ARG A 388 -14.19 15.62 20.28
N LEU A 389 -12.89 15.38 20.05
CA LEU A 389 -12.07 15.99 19.00
C LEU A 389 -12.63 15.69 17.60
N VAL A 390 -12.62 16.71 16.74
CA VAL A 390 -13.08 16.65 15.35
C VAL A 390 -11.89 16.26 14.46
N TYR A 391 -12.00 15.17 13.72
CA TYR A 391 -11.05 14.82 12.66
C TYR A 391 -11.67 15.14 11.29
N PRO A 392 -10.88 15.63 10.31
CA PRO A 392 -11.32 15.68 8.93
C PRO A 392 -11.56 14.24 8.44
N VAL A 393 -12.73 14.00 7.86
CA VAL A 393 -13.04 12.74 7.18
C VAL A 393 -12.80 12.98 5.70
N ASP A 394 -11.73 12.39 5.20
CA ASP A 394 -11.39 12.37 3.78
C ASP A 394 -11.96 11.08 3.14
N ASP A 395 -12.14 11.08 1.83
CA ASP A 395 -12.56 9.90 1.04
C ASP A 395 -13.82 9.16 1.55
N VAL A 396 -14.98 9.82 1.45
CA VAL A 396 -16.28 9.19 1.75
C VAL A 396 -16.91 8.63 0.49
N ASP A 397 -17.20 7.33 0.50
CA ASP A 397 -17.92 6.63 -0.57
C ASP A 397 -19.37 6.40 -0.14
N VAL A 398 -20.30 7.04 -0.85
CA VAL A 398 -21.74 6.90 -0.62
C VAL A 398 -22.33 6.06 -1.74
N ARG A 399 -22.94 4.93 -1.38
CA ARG A 399 -23.57 3.99 -2.32
C ARG A 399 -25.06 3.87 -2.01
N VAL A 400 -25.88 4.06 -3.04
CA VAL A 400 -27.34 3.94 -2.96
C VAL A 400 -27.77 2.68 -3.71
N TRP A 401 -28.65 1.93 -3.09
CA TRP A 401 -29.20 0.68 -3.58
C TRP A 401 -30.73 0.77 -3.60
N ALA A 402 -31.37 0.26 -4.64
CA ALA A 402 -32.82 0.06 -4.71
C ALA A 402 -33.07 -1.42 -5.01
N ASP A 403 -33.90 -2.07 -4.20
CA ASP A 403 -34.27 -3.49 -4.35
C ASP A 403 -33.08 -4.44 -4.54
N GLY A 404 -31.96 -4.16 -3.86
CA GLY A 404 -30.75 -4.98 -3.93
C GLY A 404 -29.81 -4.66 -5.10
N HIS A 405 -30.15 -3.73 -5.98
CA HIS A 405 -29.29 -3.25 -7.06
C HIS A 405 -28.70 -1.88 -6.76
N ARG A 406 -27.42 -1.67 -7.10
CA ARG A 406 -26.75 -0.37 -6.91
C ARG A 406 -27.24 0.62 -7.97
N VAL A 407 -27.96 1.65 -7.55
CA VAL A 407 -28.52 2.69 -8.44
C VAL A 407 -27.64 3.93 -8.55
N ALA A 408 -26.84 4.23 -7.52
CA ALA A 408 -25.90 5.35 -7.56
C ALA A 408 -24.68 5.14 -6.66
N ALA A 409 -23.56 5.75 -7.03
CA ALA A 409 -22.37 5.85 -6.18
C ALA A 409 -21.71 7.22 -6.35
N ARG A 410 -21.23 7.80 -5.25
CA ARG A 410 -20.49 9.07 -5.30
C ARG A 410 -19.38 9.06 -4.26
N ARG A 411 -18.17 9.35 -4.72
CA ARG A 411 -17.01 9.60 -3.86
C ARG A 411 -16.92 11.10 -3.55
N ILE A 412 -16.73 11.42 -2.28
CA ILE A 412 -16.54 12.78 -1.77
C ILE A 412 -15.14 12.84 -1.19
N ALA A 413 -14.24 13.58 -1.84
CA ALA A 413 -12.84 13.64 -1.46
C ALA A 413 -12.63 14.18 -0.03
N ARG A 414 -13.49 15.11 0.40
CA ARG A 414 -13.40 15.73 1.72
C ARG A 414 -14.77 16.16 2.22
N LEU A 415 -15.12 15.78 3.45
CA LEU A 415 -16.32 16.28 4.11
C LEU A 415 -16.04 17.63 4.78
N VAL A 416 -16.65 18.69 4.25
CA VAL A 416 -16.73 19.99 4.94
C VAL A 416 -18.13 20.10 5.54
N PHE A 417 -18.21 20.10 6.86
CA PHE A 417 -19.48 20.37 7.55
C PHE A 417 -19.79 21.86 7.45
N ASP A 418 -21.00 22.19 6.98
CA ASP A 418 -21.50 23.56 7.03
C ASP A 418 -21.83 23.97 8.48
N HIS A 419 -22.23 25.23 8.69
CA HIS A 419 -22.66 25.72 10.02
C HIS A 419 -23.85 24.94 10.60
N SER A 420 -24.60 24.20 9.77
CA SER A 420 -25.73 23.36 10.18
C SER A 420 -25.31 21.94 10.60
N LYS A 421 -24.01 21.58 10.43
CA LYS A 421 -23.44 20.25 10.69
C LYS A 421 -24.14 19.12 9.93
N ARG A 422 -24.74 19.42 8.77
CA ARG A 422 -25.45 18.43 7.94
C ARG A 422 -24.67 18.16 6.66
N LEU A 423 -24.53 16.89 6.31
CA LEU A 423 -24.10 16.50 4.97
C LEU A 423 -25.33 16.18 4.14
N ALA A 424 -25.62 17.04 3.16
CA ALA A 424 -26.65 16.82 2.16
C ALA A 424 -26.03 16.24 0.90
N VAL A 425 -26.33 14.98 0.58
CA VAL A 425 -25.93 14.37 -0.70
C VAL A 425 -27.17 14.20 -1.56
N ARG A 426 -27.17 14.82 -2.73
CA ARG A 426 -28.25 14.72 -3.72
C ARG A 426 -27.91 13.63 -4.72
N PHE A 427 -28.85 12.73 -4.96
CA PHE A 427 -28.75 11.72 -6.00
C PHE A 427 -29.91 11.90 -6.98
N PRO A 428 -29.66 11.84 -8.29
CA PRO A 428 -30.73 11.60 -9.25
C PRO A 428 -31.12 10.12 -9.13
N ALA A 429 -32.25 9.83 -8.51
CA ALA A 429 -32.74 8.46 -8.39
C ALA A 429 -34.08 8.34 -9.12
N PRO A 430 -34.14 7.71 -10.31
CA PRO A 430 -35.40 7.24 -10.87
C PRO A 430 -35.72 5.90 -10.21
N ALA A 431 -36.13 5.92 -8.96
CA ALA A 431 -36.62 4.71 -8.30
C ALA A 431 -38.12 4.59 -8.60
N PRO A 432 -38.61 3.45 -9.14
CA PRO A 432 -40.04 3.26 -9.32
C PRO A 432 -40.76 3.32 -7.97
N ALA A 433 -41.95 3.91 -7.94
CA ALA A 433 -42.77 4.06 -6.74
C ALA A 433 -42.94 2.70 -6.04
N GLY A 434 -42.64 2.65 -4.74
CA GLY A 434 -42.75 1.44 -3.91
C GLY A 434 -41.46 0.61 -3.78
N SER A 435 -40.35 1.02 -4.38
CA SER A 435 -39.05 0.35 -4.20
C SER A 435 -38.44 0.62 -2.80
N LYS A 436 -37.67 -0.35 -2.29
CA LYS A 436 -36.95 -0.21 -1.01
C LYS A 436 -35.59 0.42 -1.28
N LEU A 437 -35.42 1.67 -0.84
CA LEU A 437 -34.16 2.39 -0.97
C LEU A 437 -33.26 2.11 0.24
N CYS A 438 -32.07 1.60 0.00
CA CYS A 438 -31.02 1.38 0.99
C CYS A 438 -29.82 2.27 0.70
N VAL A 439 -29.36 3.01 1.69
CA VAL A 439 -28.17 3.87 1.59
C VAL A 439 -27.08 3.28 2.47
N THR A 440 -25.91 3.09 1.87
CA THR A 440 -24.70 2.67 2.58
C THR A 440 -23.67 3.78 2.48
N VAL A 441 -23.19 4.26 3.63
CA VAL A 441 -22.10 5.22 3.72
C VAL A 441 -20.87 4.49 4.23
N LEU A 442 -19.80 4.54 3.44
CA LEU A 442 -18.47 4.09 3.82
C LEU A 442 -17.58 5.31 3.99
N ALA A 443 -16.98 5.47 5.16
CA ALA A 443 -16.02 6.54 5.41
C ALA A 443 -14.70 5.95 5.90
N THR A 444 -13.61 6.37 5.27
CA THR A 444 -12.25 5.96 5.60
C THR A 444 -11.45 7.17 6.03
N ALA A 445 -11.15 7.30 7.33
CA ALA A 445 -10.21 8.31 7.79
C ALA A 445 -8.80 7.71 7.85
N PRO A 446 -7.74 8.47 7.47
CA PRO A 446 -6.38 8.03 7.70
C PRO A 446 -6.18 7.75 9.20
N HIS A 447 -5.66 6.56 9.51
CA HIS A 447 -5.44 6.05 10.87
C HIS A 447 -6.68 5.62 11.68
N ALA A 448 -7.86 5.48 11.06
CA ALA A 448 -9.05 4.91 11.71
C ALA A 448 -9.53 3.63 11.04
N ILE A 449 -10.20 2.77 11.80
CA ILE A 449 -10.90 1.59 11.27
C ILE A 449 -12.07 2.09 10.40
N PRO A 450 -12.24 1.59 9.16
CA PRO A 450 -13.35 1.98 8.29
C PRO A 450 -14.70 1.78 8.99
N GLY A 451 -15.53 2.83 8.98
CA GLY A 451 -16.87 2.81 9.54
C GLY A 451 -17.90 2.48 8.46
N HIS A 452 -18.84 1.58 8.77
CA HIS A 452 -19.96 1.24 7.90
C HIS A 452 -21.28 1.65 8.56
N LEU A 453 -22.09 2.43 7.86
CA LEU A 453 -23.45 2.77 8.27
C LEU A 453 -24.43 2.44 7.13
N ARG A 454 -25.41 1.59 7.39
CA ARG A 454 -26.45 1.19 6.44
C ARG A 454 -27.82 1.51 7.00
N THR A 455 -28.63 2.22 6.24
CA THR A 455 -30.05 2.46 6.55
C THR A 455 -30.90 2.10 5.34
N CYS A 456 -32.12 1.62 5.56
CA CYS A 456 -33.06 1.33 4.49
C CYS A 456 -34.43 1.90 4.85
N THR A 457 -35.09 2.50 3.88
CA THR A 457 -36.46 3.02 4.00
C THR A 457 -37.29 2.46 2.85
N VAL A 458 -38.58 2.20 3.10
CA VAL A 458 -39.54 1.90 2.04
C VAL A 458 -40.14 3.23 1.64
N ASP A 459 -40.14 3.57 0.35
CA ASP A 459 -40.79 4.79 -0.12
C ASP A 459 -42.30 4.67 0.10
N SER A 460 -42.85 5.48 1.00
CA SER A 460 -44.27 5.48 1.34
C SER A 460 -45.01 6.54 0.51
N GLN A 461 -44.90 6.48 -0.81
CA GLN A 461 -45.81 7.21 -1.70
C GLN A 461 -46.99 6.33 -2.08
N SER A 462 -47.91 6.13 -1.12
CA SER A 462 -49.31 5.79 -1.43
C SER A 462 -50.24 6.50 -0.45
N LYS A 463 -50.27 7.83 -0.50
CA LYS A 463 -51.38 8.63 0.04
C LYS A 463 -51.35 10.05 -0.55
N ARG A 464 -51.66 10.14 -1.84
CA ARG A 464 -52.67 11.04 -2.40
C ARG A 464 -52.86 10.75 -3.88
#